data_AF-A0A9Q1GGI2-F1
#
_entry.id   AF-A0A9Q1GGI2-F1
#
_cell.length_a   1.000
_cell.length_b   1.000
_cell.length_c   1.000
_cell.angle_alpha   90.00
_cell.angle_beta   90.00
_cell.angle_gamma   90.00
#
_symmetry.space_group_name_H-M   'P 1'
#
loop_
_entity.id
_entity.type
_entity.pdbx_description
1 polymer ?
#
loop_
_entity_poly.entity_id
_entity_poly.type
_entity_poly.pdbx_seq_one_letter_code
_entity_poly.pdbx_strand_id
1 'polypeptide(L)'
;MEWITHGDVNTRFFFAKAKQRKLSTYIYNINDDQGNQVEGFEKAGNIMMQFYKKLMGKQPALRSSLSKEVIAQGQVLSAEQQVQMCQKFTDKDIRDAIFSIPNTKSPGPDGFSSGFFKTTWSKIGPMICSAIQSFFLIGSLPRFISEAKLIILPKVDHPQSATEFRPISYCNVLYKCISKLLCQRIKIVLSHIIHQSQGAFVRGRELLYNVLICHDIVRGYQRKHISPRYILKMDLQKAFDSNHWEFVKEMLEFLKFLAVDLESTQPQEGG
;
A
#
# COMPACT_ATOMS: atom_id res chain seq x y z
N MET A 1 0.09 -22.11 22.71
CA MET A 1 -0.67 -23.33 22.36
C MET A 1 -2.18 -23.15 22.53
N GLU A 2 -2.70 -22.57 23.63
CA GLU A 2 -4.15 -22.46 23.87
C GLU A 2 -4.97 -21.64 22.83
N TRP A 3 -4.39 -20.60 22.21
CA TRP A 3 -5.10 -19.84 21.16
C TRP A 3 -5.38 -20.68 19.91
N ILE A 4 -4.50 -21.63 19.57
CA ILE A 4 -4.66 -22.49 18.40
C ILE A 4 -5.87 -23.43 18.57
N THR A 5 -6.17 -23.83 19.80
CA THR A 5 -7.26 -24.77 20.11
C THR A 5 -8.60 -24.10 20.42
N HIS A 6 -8.58 -22.91 21.04
CA HIS A 6 -9.80 -22.26 21.55
C HIS A 6 -10.03 -20.83 21.05
N GLY A 7 -9.11 -20.28 20.25
CA GLY A 7 -9.12 -18.88 19.82
C GLY A 7 -10.04 -18.56 18.64
N ASP A 8 -10.51 -19.56 17.88
CA ASP A 8 -11.42 -19.37 16.73
C ASP A 8 -12.83 -19.95 16.96
N VAL A 9 -13.10 -20.48 18.17
CA VAL A 9 -14.40 -21.01 18.58
C VAL A 9 -15.03 -20.11 19.63
N ASN A 10 -16.37 -20.16 19.71
CA ASN A 10 -17.21 -19.36 20.61
C ASN A 10 -17.00 -19.77 22.09
N THR A 11 -15.84 -19.47 22.65
CA THR A 11 -15.41 -19.88 23.99
C THR A 11 -15.30 -18.68 24.93
N ARG A 12 -15.44 -18.93 26.22
CA ARG A 12 -15.16 -17.92 27.27
C ARG A 12 -13.74 -17.36 27.15
N PHE A 13 -12.78 -18.21 26.76
CA PHE A 13 -11.39 -17.80 26.54
C PHE A 13 -11.26 -16.82 25.37
N PHE A 14 -11.91 -17.10 24.23
CA PHE A 14 -11.98 -16.17 23.09
C PHE A 14 -12.56 -14.82 23.49
N PHE A 15 -13.70 -14.79 24.18
CA PHE A 15 -14.30 -13.52 24.61
C PHE A 15 -13.47 -12.80 25.68
N ALA A 16 -12.81 -13.51 26.59
CA ALA A 16 -11.91 -12.90 27.56
C ALA A 16 -10.73 -12.23 26.86
N LYS A 17 -10.13 -12.89 25.86
CA LYS A 17 -9.06 -12.31 25.04
C LYS A 17 -9.55 -11.16 24.14
N ALA A 18 -10.75 -11.27 23.58
CA ALA A 18 -11.36 -10.19 22.80
C ALA A 18 -11.65 -8.96 23.68
N LYS A 19 -12.16 -9.16 24.90
CA LYS A 19 -12.37 -8.10 25.90
C LYS A 19 -11.06 -7.46 26.33
N GLN A 20 -10.03 -8.27 26.61
CA GLN A 20 -8.69 -7.77 26.95
C GLN A 20 -8.12 -6.93 25.80
N ARG A 21 -8.20 -7.42 24.55
CA ARG A 21 -7.77 -6.65 23.37
C ARG A 21 -8.56 -5.36 23.19
N LYS A 22 -9.89 -5.42 23.36
CA LYS A 22 -10.77 -4.25 23.27
C LYS A 22 -10.37 -3.19 24.30
N LEU A 23 -10.07 -3.62 25.53
CA LEU A 23 -9.59 -2.74 26.60
C LEU A 23 -8.22 -2.14 26.28
N SER A 24 -7.26 -2.93 25.79
CA SER A 24 -5.93 -2.43 25.42
C SER A 24 -5.93 -1.53 24.18
N THR A 25 -7.00 -1.56 23.37
CA THR A 25 -7.18 -0.66 22.21
C THR A 25 -7.94 0.62 22.53
N TYR A 26 -8.47 0.78 23.76
CA TYR A 26 -9.12 2.04 24.13
C TYR A 26 -8.09 3.15 24.30
N ILE A 27 -8.21 4.17 23.46
CA ILE A 27 -7.39 5.38 23.55
C ILE A 27 -8.24 6.41 24.28
N TYR A 28 -8.13 6.44 25.61
CA TYR A 28 -8.81 7.45 26.42
C TYR A 28 -7.95 8.69 26.61
N ASN A 29 -6.64 8.52 26.72
CA ASN A 29 -5.67 9.60 26.85
C ASN A 29 -4.65 9.56 25.70
N ILE A 30 -4.22 10.73 25.26
CA ILE A 30 -3.18 10.91 24.25
C ILE A 30 -2.55 12.29 24.40
N ASN A 31 -1.26 12.40 24.13
CA ASN A 31 -0.56 13.67 24.11
C ASN A 31 -0.78 14.37 22.75
N ASP A 32 -1.05 15.67 22.80
CA ASP A 32 -1.11 16.53 21.62
C ASP A 32 0.29 16.83 21.05
N ASP A 33 0.37 17.65 20.00
CA ASP A 33 1.64 18.03 19.37
C ASP A 33 2.50 18.99 20.20
N GLN A 34 1.93 19.55 21.28
CA GLN A 34 2.62 20.40 22.26
C GLN A 34 3.09 19.61 23.48
N GLY A 35 2.77 18.30 23.55
CA GLY A 35 3.12 17.42 24.67
C GLY A 35 2.13 17.47 25.83
N ASN A 36 1.00 18.16 25.71
CA ASN A 36 -0.02 18.17 26.74
C ASN A 36 -0.86 16.89 26.65
N GLN A 37 -1.13 16.29 27.81
CA GLN A 37 -2.00 15.12 27.88
C GLN A 37 -3.47 15.56 27.76
N VAL A 38 -4.18 14.92 26.84
CA VAL A 38 -5.60 15.16 26.60
C VAL A 38 -6.39 13.90 26.90
N GLU A 39 -7.45 14.05 27.69
CA GLU A 39 -8.32 12.96 28.10
C GLU A 39 -9.72 13.05 27.48
N GLY A 40 -10.29 11.89 27.18
CA GLY A 40 -11.63 11.72 26.62
C GLY A 40 -11.61 11.22 25.18
N PHE A 41 -12.46 10.24 24.88
CA PHE A 41 -12.51 9.56 23.58
C PHE A 41 -12.70 10.51 22.40
N GLU A 42 -13.59 11.50 22.52
CA GLU A 42 -13.83 12.51 21.48
C GLU A 42 -12.58 13.36 21.21
N LYS A 43 -11.92 13.83 22.28
CA LYS A 43 -10.72 14.67 22.14
C LYS A 43 -9.55 13.88 21.58
N ALA A 44 -9.33 12.65 22.08
CA ALA A 44 -8.31 11.76 21.56
C ALA A 44 -8.56 11.40 20.08
N GLY A 45 -9.82 11.11 19.71
CA GLY A 45 -10.23 10.88 18.34
C GLY A 45 -9.96 12.08 17.43
N ASN A 46 -10.24 13.30 17.90
CA ASN A 46 -9.96 14.53 17.17
C ASN A 46 -8.46 14.76 16.95
N ILE A 47 -7.62 14.53 17.97
CA ILE A 47 -6.15 14.63 17.83
C ILE A 47 -5.65 13.66 16.77
N MET A 48 -6.11 12.40 16.82
CA MET A 48 -5.75 11.38 15.83
C MET A 48 -6.21 11.75 14.43
N MET A 49 -7.46 12.21 14.28
CA MET A 49 -7.99 12.66 13.00
C MET A 49 -7.17 13.82 12.43
N GLN A 50 -6.89 14.86 13.23
CA GLN A 50 -6.12 16.02 12.79
C GLN A 50 -4.70 15.63 12.39
N PHE A 51 -4.05 14.77 13.19
CA PHE A 51 -2.72 14.25 12.87
C PHE A 51 -2.69 13.54 11.52
N TYR A 52 -3.59 12.60 11.26
CA TYR A 52 -3.63 11.86 10.00
C TYR A 52 -4.12 12.71 8.82
N LYS A 53 -5.04 13.67 9.03
CA LYS A 53 -5.40 14.66 8.01
C LYS A 53 -4.22 15.53 7.62
N LYS A 54 -3.44 16.02 8.60
CA LYS A 54 -2.21 16.80 8.35
C LYS A 54 -1.15 15.97 7.62
N LEU A 55 -1.05 14.68 7.95
CA LEU A 55 -0.12 13.75 7.33
C LEU A 55 -0.47 13.45 5.86
N MET A 56 -1.72 13.12 5.56
CA MET A 56 -2.16 12.71 4.23
C MET A 56 -2.62 13.87 3.34
N GLY A 57 -2.96 15.02 3.92
CA GLY A 57 -3.65 16.12 3.24
C GLY A 57 -2.78 17.29 2.79
N LYS A 58 -1.45 17.23 2.97
CA LYS A 58 -0.56 18.32 2.53
C LYS A 58 0.22 17.93 1.29
N GLN A 59 0.03 18.68 0.19
CA GLN A 59 1.03 18.82 -0.85
C GLN A 59 1.90 20.05 -0.52
N PRO A 60 3.23 19.92 -0.39
CA PRO A 60 4.10 21.08 -0.39
C PRO A 60 3.96 21.81 -1.73
N ALA A 61 3.75 23.13 -1.70
CA ALA A 61 3.49 23.93 -2.90
C ALA A 61 4.70 24.06 -3.85
N LEU A 62 5.92 23.77 -3.38
CA LEU A 62 7.13 23.80 -4.19
C LEU A 62 7.85 22.46 -4.10
N ARG A 63 7.91 21.77 -5.24
CA ARG A 63 8.80 20.65 -5.46
C ARG A 63 9.63 20.96 -6.70
N SER A 64 10.93 20.73 -6.65
CA SER A 64 11.76 20.70 -7.86
C SER A 64 11.40 19.46 -8.68
N SER A 65 11.19 19.63 -9.99
CA SER A 65 10.96 18.49 -10.88
C SER A 65 12.16 17.53 -10.83
N LEU A 66 11.92 16.28 -11.20
CA LEU A 66 12.96 15.25 -11.23
C LEU A 66 14.11 15.66 -12.14
N SER A 67 15.34 15.40 -11.69
CA SER A 67 16.50 15.49 -12.58
C SER A 67 16.38 14.41 -13.65
N LYS A 68 16.14 14.86 -14.88
CA LYS A 68 16.05 14.00 -16.06
C LYS A 68 17.37 13.26 -16.29
N GLU A 69 18.48 13.91 -15.96
CA GLU A 69 19.84 13.39 -16.10
C GLU A 69 20.06 12.17 -15.21
N VAL A 70 19.57 12.20 -13.97
CA VAL A 70 19.69 11.06 -13.04
C VAL A 70 18.83 9.89 -13.51
N ILE A 71 17.60 10.14 -13.95
CA ILE A 71 16.70 9.05 -14.37
C ILE A 71 17.16 8.44 -15.69
N ALA A 72 17.71 9.25 -16.61
CA ALA A 72 18.26 8.78 -17.88
C ALA A 72 19.44 7.81 -17.74
N GLN A 73 20.10 7.74 -16.58
CA GLN A 73 21.13 6.74 -16.28
C GLN A 73 20.53 5.35 -15.97
N GLY A 74 19.24 5.30 -15.65
CA GLY A 74 18.53 4.07 -15.32
C GLY A 74 17.97 3.35 -16.55
N GLN A 75 17.51 2.11 -16.32
CA GLN A 75 16.79 1.35 -17.33
C GLN A 75 15.33 1.84 -17.40
N VAL A 76 14.80 1.93 -18.62
CA VAL A 76 13.41 2.27 -18.90
C VAL A 76 12.73 1.13 -19.67
N LEU A 77 11.41 1.17 -19.79
CA LEU A 77 10.66 0.13 -20.50
C LEU A 77 10.99 0.12 -22.00
N SER A 78 11.21 -1.09 -22.54
CA SER A 78 11.27 -1.30 -23.99
C SER A 78 9.89 -1.13 -24.64
N ALA A 79 9.83 -0.98 -25.96
CA ALA A 79 8.55 -0.86 -26.68
C ALA A 79 7.65 -2.10 -26.45
N GLU A 80 8.23 -3.30 -26.42
CA GLU A 80 7.51 -4.55 -26.17
C GLU A 80 6.94 -4.58 -24.74
N GLN A 81 7.74 -4.14 -23.75
CA GLN A 81 7.30 -4.05 -22.36
C GLN A 81 6.18 -3.03 -22.20
N GLN A 82 6.26 -1.88 -22.88
CA GLN A 82 5.21 -0.87 -22.89
C GLN A 82 3.89 -1.44 -23.41
N VAL A 83 3.91 -2.10 -24.56
CA VAL A 83 2.72 -2.77 -25.13
C VAL A 83 2.18 -3.83 -24.17
N GLN A 84 3.06 -4.61 -23.52
CA GLN A 84 2.65 -5.61 -22.53
C GLN A 84 1.96 -5.00 -21.31
N MET A 85 2.37 -3.81 -20.87
CA MET A 85 1.76 -3.10 -19.73
C MET A 85 0.35 -2.61 -20.06
N CYS A 86 0.05 -2.34 -21.33
CA CYS A 86 -1.25 -1.83 -21.80
C CYS A 86 -2.27 -2.93 -22.18
N GLN A 87 -1.91 -4.20 -22.04
CA GLN A 87 -2.85 -5.29 -22.34
C GLN A 87 -4.04 -5.28 -21.37
N LYS A 88 -5.24 -5.50 -21.92
CA LYS A 88 -6.48 -5.63 -21.16
C LYS A 88 -6.41 -6.83 -20.20
N PHE A 89 -7.08 -6.70 -19.06
CA PHE A 89 -7.26 -7.81 -18.11
C PHE A 89 -8.42 -8.69 -18.55
N THR A 90 -8.17 -10.00 -18.62
CA THR A 90 -9.18 -11.00 -18.95
C THR A 90 -10.00 -11.38 -17.72
N ASP A 91 -11.16 -12.00 -17.94
CA ASP A 91 -12.00 -12.57 -16.87
C ASP A 91 -11.23 -13.57 -16.00
N LYS A 92 -10.29 -14.31 -16.61
CA LYS A 92 -9.41 -15.23 -15.90
C LYS A 92 -8.47 -14.47 -14.96
N ASP A 93 -7.83 -13.40 -15.42
CA ASP A 93 -6.95 -12.58 -14.58
C ASP A 93 -7.69 -12.04 -13.35
N ILE A 94 -8.91 -11.54 -13.57
CA ILE A 94 -9.77 -10.98 -12.51
C ILE A 94 -10.18 -12.06 -11.52
N ARG A 95 -10.62 -13.22 -12.02
CA ARG A 95 -10.95 -14.37 -11.18
C ARG A 95 -9.75 -14.79 -10.33
N ASP A 96 -8.60 -15.01 -10.96
CA ASP A 96 -7.40 -15.48 -10.27
C ASP A 96 -6.92 -14.45 -9.23
N ALA A 97 -7.04 -13.15 -9.53
CA ALA A 97 -6.77 -12.08 -8.58
C ALA A 97 -7.68 -12.16 -7.34
N ILE A 98 -8.99 -12.32 -7.50
CA ILE A 98 -9.94 -12.47 -6.37
C ILE A 98 -9.69 -13.78 -5.60
N PHE A 99 -9.50 -14.89 -6.30
CA PHE A 99 -9.32 -16.21 -5.70
C PHE A 99 -8.02 -16.31 -4.90
N SER A 100 -7.00 -15.54 -5.28
CA SER A 100 -5.75 -15.44 -4.55
C SER A 100 -5.80 -14.57 -3.29
N ILE A 101 -6.89 -13.85 -3.01
CA ILE A 101 -7.06 -13.10 -1.75
C ILE A 101 -7.48 -14.09 -0.66
N PRO A 102 -6.74 -14.27 0.45
CA PRO A 102 -7.11 -15.24 1.49
C PRO A 102 -8.49 -14.93 2.08
N ASN A 103 -9.25 -15.98 2.43
CA ASN A 103 -10.59 -15.85 3.03
C ASN A 103 -10.56 -15.21 4.43
N THR A 104 -9.40 -15.29 5.11
CA THR A 104 -9.16 -14.71 6.43
C THR A 104 -8.95 -13.19 6.41
N LYS A 105 -8.95 -12.56 5.23
CA LYS A 105 -8.82 -11.11 5.13
C LYS A 105 -10.14 -10.42 5.45
N SER A 106 -10.07 -9.40 6.29
CA SER A 106 -11.22 -8.60 6.69
C SER A 106 -11.88 -7.90 5.49
N PRO A 107 -13.21 -7.79 5.49
CA PRO A 107 -13.95 -7.05 4.47
C PRO A 107 -13.66 -5.54 4.55
N GLY A 108 -14.03 -4.82 3.50
CA GLY A 108 -14.06 -3.36 3.53
C GLY A 108 -15.33 -2.81 4.18
N PRO A 109 -15.61 -1.51 4.01
CA PRO A 109 -16.86 -0.88 4.45
C PRO A 109 -18.13 -1.58 3.94
N ASP A 110 -18.06 -2.24 2.78
CA ASP A 110 -19.19 -2.98 2.17
C ASP A 110 -19.59 -4.26 2.91
N GLY A 111 -18.75 -4.73 3.85
CA GLY A 111 -18.99 -5.96 4.60
C GLY A 111 -18.76 -7.26 3.82
N PHE A 112 -18.44 -7.21 2.53
CA PHE A 112 -18.24 -8.40 1.70
C PHE A 112 -16.80 -8.91 1.77
N SER A 113 -16.62 -10.14 2.22
CA SER A 113 -15.31 -10.79 2.30
C SER A 113 -14.91 -11.43 0.96
N SER A 114 -13.63 -11.75 0.79
CA SER A 114 -13.18 -12.52 -0.38
C SER A 114 -13.86 -13.89 -0.47
N GLY A 115 -14.21 -14.49 0.68
CA GLY A 115 -14.97 -15.74 0.75
C GLY A 115 -16.35 -15.63 0.12
N PHE A 116 -17.06 -14.51 0.33
CA PHE A 116 -18.35 -14.24 -0.30
C PHE A 116 -18.24 -14.31 -1.84
N PHE A 117 -17.32 -13.53 -2.42
CA PHE A 117 -17.13 -13.47 -3.88
C PHE A 117 -16.73 -14.82 -4.49
N LYS A 118 -15.93 -15.62 -3.79
CA LYS A 118 -15.52 -16.95 -4.27
C LYS A 118 -16.69 -17.93 -4.28
N THR A 119 -17.50 -17.94 -3.22
CA THR A 119 -18.64 -18.85 -3.10
C THR A 119 -19.76 -18.51 -4.08
N THR A 120 -19.99 -17.21 -4.35
CA THR A 120 -21.05 -16.75 -5.25
C THR A 120 -20.56 -16.49 -6.69
N TRP A 121 -19.31 -16.83 -7.01
CA TRP A 121 -18.65 -16.50 -8.29
C TRP A 121 -19.44 -16.95 -9.52
N SER A 122 -20.08 -18.12 -9.47
CA SER A 122 -20.90 -18.63 -10.58
C SER A 122 -22.09 -17.72 -10.92
N LYS A 123 -22.57 -16.92 -9.97
CA LYS A 123 -23.71 -16.01 -10.14
C LYS A 123 -23.27 -14.58 -10.46
N ILE A 124 -22.30 -14.06 -9.72
CA ILE A 124 -21.90 -12.64 -9.81
C ILE A 124 -20.61 -12.39 -10.59
N GLY A 125 -19.82 -13.43 -10.85
CA GLY A 125 -18.51 -13.33 -11.51
C GLY A 125 -18.52 -12.53 -12.81
N PRO A 126 -19.44 -12.79 -13.76
CA PRO A 126 -19.52 -12.02 -15.00
C PRO A 126 -19.74 -10.51 -14.78
N MET A 127 -20.61 -10.14 -13.83
CA MET A 127 -20.85 -8.75 -13.46
C MET A 127 -19.61 -8.10 -12.85
N ILE A 128 -18.89 -8.83 -11.99
CA ILE A 128 -17.65 -8.34 -11.38
C ILE A 128 -16.56 -8.14 -12.43
N CYS A 129 -16.39 -9.08 -13.38
CA CYS A 129 -15.46 -8.93 -14.49
C CYS A 129 -15.77 -7.69 -15.33
N SER A 130 -17.03 -7.53 -15.72
CA SER A 130 -17.50 -6.36 -16.49
C SER A 130 -17.23 -5.05 -15.75
N ALA A 131 -17.49 -4.98 -14.44
CA ALA A 131 -17.26 -3.78 -13.65
C ALA A 131 -15.77 -3.42 -13.56
N ILE A 132 -14.90 -4.41 -13.34
CA ILE A 132 -13.45 -4.19 -13.25
C ILE A 132 -12.85 -3.82 -14.62
N GLN A 133 -13.29 -4.47 -15.70
CA GLN A 133 -12.87 -4.12 -17.07
C GLN A 133 -13.32 -2.71 -17.44
N SER A 134 -14.55 -2.34 -17.08
CA SER A 134 -15.08 -0.98 -17.27
C SER A 134 -14.24 0.05 -16.51
N PHE A 135 -13.79 -0.26 -15.30
CA PHE A 135 -12.87 0.62 -14.56
C PHE A 135 -11.56 0.86 -15.33
N PHE A 136 -10.94 -0.18 -15.90
CA PHE A 136 -9.70 -0.03 -16.66
C PHE A 136 -9.89 0.67 -18.02
N LEU A 137 -11.11 0.71 -18.55
CA LEU A 137 -11.44 1.42 -19.77
C LEU A 137 -11.75 2.91 -19.52
N ILE A 138 -12.58 3.19 -18.51
CA ILE A 138 -13.13 4.53 -18.23
C ILE A 138 -12.26 5.30 -17.23
N GLY A 139 -11.47 4.59 -16.40
CA GLY A 139 -10.63 5.20 -15.36
C GLY A 139 -11.41 5.69 -14.13
N SER A 140 -12.70 5.34 -14.02
CA SER A 140 -13.57 5.79 -12.93
C SER A 140 -14.03 4.62 -12.07
N LEU A 141 -13.90 4.77 -10.74
CA LEU A 141 -14.36 3.80 -9.75
C LEU A 141 -15.45 4.42 -8.88
N PRO A 142 -16.62 3.78 -8.73
CA PRO A 142 -17.66 4.27 -7.83
C PRO A 142 -17.15 4.50 -6.41
N ARG A 143 -17.60 5.59 -5.79
CA ARG A 143 -17.13 6.05 -4.47
C ARG A 143 -17.23 4.94 -3.42
N PHE A 144 -18.38 4.27 -3.35
CA PHE A 144 -18.62 3.18 -2.40
C PHE A 144 -17.62 2.02 -2.52
N ILE A 145 -17.04 1.76 -3.71
CA ILE A 145 -16.01 0.73 -3.92
C ILE A 145 -14.64 1.24 -3.47
N SER A 146 -14.35 2.50 -3.76
CA SER A 146 -13.08 3.16 -3.37
C SER A 146 -12.97 3.51 -1.88
N GLU A 147 -14.09 3.47 -1.15
CA GLU A 147 -14.10 3.73 0.29
C GLU A 147 -13.24 2.72 1.07
N ALA A 148 -12.50 3.25 2.05
CA ALA A 148 -11.68 2.47 2.95
C ALA A 148 -11.94 2.89 4.39
N LYS A 149 -12.07 1.90 5.28
CA LYS A 149 -12.13 2.16 6.71
C LYS A 149 -10.71 2.23 7.26
N LEU A 150 -10.34 3.35 7.86
CA LEU A 150 -9.05 3.50 8.52
C LEU A 150 -9.14 2.97 9.96
N ILE A 151 -8.37 1.93 10.25
CA ILE A 151 -8.22 1.36 11.60
C ILE A 151 -6.84 1.69 12.09
N ILE A 152 -6.74 2.16 13.33
CA ILE A 152 -5.48 2.60 13.92
C ILE A 152 -4.99 1.52 14.88
N LEU A 153 -3.77 1.00 14.65
CA LEU A 153 -3.17 -0.02 15.50
C LEU A 153 -1.97 0.53 16.27
N PRO A 154 -1.81 0.20 17.56
CA PRO A 154 -0.63 0.57 18.33
C PRO A 154 0.63 -0.13 17.79
N LYS A 155 1.76 0.59 17.76
CA LYS A 155 3.09 0.03 17.42
C LYS A 155 3.86 -0.44 18.64
N VAL A 156 3.57 0.15 19.80
CA VAL A 156 4.24 -0.08 21.08
C VAL A 156 3.19 -0.36 22.14
N ASP A 157 3.62 -0.92 23.27
CA ASP A 157 2.78 -1.05 24.44
C ASP A 157 2.53 0.34 25.04
N HIS A 158 1.26 0.61 25.39
CA HIS A 158 0.81 1.86 26.03
C HIS A 158 1.15 3.14 25.24
N PRO A 159 0.70 3.26 23.98
CA PRO A 159 1.00 4.43 23.15
C PRO A 159 0.49 5.73 23.80
N GLN A 160 1.33 6.75 23.82
CA GLN A 160 1.08 8.07 24.38
C GLN A 160 0.89 9.14 23.30
N SER A 161 1.27 8.87 22.05
CA SER A 161 1.18 9.86 20.97
C SER A 161 0.70 9.27 19.64
N ALA A 162 0.17 10.12 18.75
CA ALA A 162 -0.37 9.67 17.46
C ALA A 162 0.68 9.02 16.53
N THR A 163 1.96 9.33 16.70
CA THR A 163 3.07 8.78 15.91
C THR A 163 3.34 7.30 16.23
N GLU A 164 2.97 6.87 17.43
CA GLU A 164 3.11 5.50 17.94
C GLU A 164 2.00 4.57 17.46
N PHE A 165 1.11 5.08 16.63
CA PHE A 165 0.11 4.28 15.95
C PHE A 165 0.41 4.14 14.45
N ARG A 166 -0.06 3.02 13.88
CA ARG A 166 -0.02 2.72 12.46
C ARG A 166 -1.45 2.71 11.91
N PRO A 167 -1.76 3.55 10.92
CA PRO A 167 -3.03 3.45 10.21
C PRO A 167 -3.01 2.22 9.30
N ILE A 168 -4.12 1.50 9.23
CA ILE A 168 -4.36 0.41 8.30
C ILE A 168 -5.67 0.69 7.58
N SER A 169 -5.61 0.75 6.26
CA SER A 169 -6.78 0.93 5.40
C SER A 169 -7.41 -0.42 5.07
N TYR A 170 -8.68 -0.56 5.42
CA TYR A 170 -9.52 -1.70 5.09
C TYR A 170 -10.33 -1.34 3.85
N CYS A 171 -9.82 -1.73 2.68
CA CYS A 171 -10.49 -1.49 1.40
C CYS A 171 -11.44 -2.64 1.04
N ASN A 172 -12.45 -2.34 0.22
CA ASN A 172 -13.32 -3.36 -0.37
C ASN A 172 -12.54 -4.36 -1.22
N VAL A 173 -13.09 -5.56 -1.39
CA VAL A 173 -12.43 -6.65 -2.13
C VAL A 173 -12.20 -6.28 -3.60
N LEU A 174 -13.14 -5.56 -4.21
CA LEU A 174 -13.01 -5.11 -5.61
C LEU A 174 -11.84 -4.12 -5.78
N TYR A 175 -11.70 -3.16 -4.85
CA TYR A 175 -10.53 -2.28 -4.82
C TYR A 175 -9.22 -3.08 -4.68
N LYS A 176 -9.18 -4.04 -3.74
CA LYS A 176 -8.01 -4.93 -3.58
C LYS A 176 -7.71 -5.73 -4.85
N CYS A 177 -8.73 -6.16 -5.57
CA CYS A 177 -8.58 -6.86 -6.85
C CYS A 177 -7.91 -5.96 -7.89
N ILE A 178 -8.42 -4.74 -8.09
CA ILE A 178 -7.86 -3.76 -9.02
C ILE A 178 -6.39 -3.47 -8.69
N SER A 179 -6.08 -3.14 -7.43
CA SER A 179 -4.70 -2.89 -7.00
C SER A 179 -3.80 -4.11 -7.22
N LYS A 180 -4.34 -5.32 -7.04
CA LYS A 180 -3.59 -6.56 -7.26
C LYS A 180 -3.28 -6.81 -8.73
N LEU A 181 -4.26 -6.59 -9.61
CA LEU A 181 -4.08 -6.71 -11.07
C LEU A 181 -2.98 -5.75 -11.56
N LEU A 182 -3.03 -4.49 -11.13
CA LEU A 182 -1.99 -3.50 -11.42
C LEU A 182 -0.62 -3.93 -10.88
N CYS A 183 -0.55 -4.37 -9.62
CA CYS A 183 0.69 -4.84 -9.01
C CYS A 183 1.28 -6.04 -9.76
N GLN A 184 0.45 -7.02 -10.14
CA GLN A 184 0.87 -8.18 -10.91
C GLN A 184 1.41 -7.81 -12.29
N ARG A 185 0.80 -6.83 -12.97
CA ARG A 185 1.25 -6.31 -14.27
C ARG A 185 2.60 -5.64 -14.15
N ILE A 186 2.76 -4.68 -13.22
CA ILE A 186 4.01 -3.93 -13.00
C ILE A 186 5.14 -4.86 -12.55
N LYS A 187 4.82 -5.88 -11.74
CA LYS A 187 5.81 -6.85 -11.23
C LYS A 187 6.60 -7.56 -12.33
N ILE A 188 6.05 -7.68 -13.53
CA ILE A 188 6.71 -8.32 -14.68
C ILE A 188 7.96 -7.53 -15.10
N VAL A 189 7.88 -6.20 -15.10
CA VAL A 189 8.95 -5.31 -15.58
C VAL A 189 9.81 -4.74 -14.46
N LEU A 190 9.39 -4.89 -13.20
CA LEU A 190 10.05 -4.30 -12.04
C LEU A 190 11.54 -4.68 -11.92
N SER A 191 11.89 -5.91 -12.26
CA SER A 191 13.29 -6.39 -12.19
C SER A 191 14.22 -5.76 -13.23
N HIS A 192 13.66 -5.26 -14.33
CA HIS A 192 14.38 -4.59 -15.42
C HIS A 192 14.64 -3.13 -15.08
N ILE A 193 13.61 -2.42 -14.61
CA ILE A 193 13.68 -0.97 -14.33
C ILE A 193 14.34 -0.62 -12.98
N ILE A 194 14.34 -1.56 -12.02
CA ILE A 194 14.96 -1.33 -10.70
C ILE A 194 16.40 -1.85 -10.69
N HIS A 195 17.34 -1.00 -10.27
CA HIS A 195 18.75 -1.35 -10.11
C HIS A 195 18.96 -2.56 -9.19
N GLN A 196 19.97 -3.39 -9.46
CA GLN A 196 20.20 -4.66 -8.74
C GLN A 196 20.46 -4.49 -7.24
N SER A 197 20.97 -3.33 -6.80
CA SER A 197 21.20 -3.03 -5.38
C SER A 197 19.91 -2.88 -4.56
N GLN A 198 18.75 -2.70 -5.19
CA GLN A 198 17.46 -2.68 -4.50
C GLN A 198 16.88 -4.11 -4.45
N GLY A 199 17.04 -4.75 -3.30
CA GLY A 199 16.60 -6.14 -3.09
C GLY A 199 15.16 -6.28 -2.59
N ALA A 200 14.65 -5.30 -1.84
CA ALA A 200 13.31 -5.40 -1.25
C ALA A 200 12.19 -5.27 -2.31
N PHE A 201 11.14 -6.09 -2.15
CA PHE A 201 9.91 -6.06 -2.96
C PHE A 201 10.06 -6.37 -4.47
N VAL A 202 11.23 -6.84 -4.92
CA VAL A 202 11.45 -7.31 -6.29
C VAL A 202 11.46 -8.84 -6.32
N ARG A 203 10.67 -9.45 -7.21
CA ARG A 203 10.61 -10.92 -7.33
C ARG A 203 11.98 -11.48 -7.66
N GLY A 204 12.37 -12.55 -6.96
CA GLY A 204 13.63 -13.25 -7.21
C GLY A 204 14.86 -12.56 -6.60
N ARG A 205 14.69 -11.45 -5.86
CA ARG A 205 15.76 -10.83 -5.09
C ARG A 205 15.57 -11.14 -3.61
N GLU A 206 16.64 -11.58 -2.95
CA GLU A 206 16.64 -11.88 -1.53
C GLU A 206 17.30 -10.75 -0.74
N LEU A 207 16.74 -10.41 0.42
CA LEU A 207 17.32 -9.39 1.30
C LEU A 207 18.74 -9.75 1.74
N LEU A 208 19.04 -11.04 1.88
CA LEU A 208 20.36 -11.53 2.26
C LEU A 208 21.45 -11.08 1.29
N TYR A 209 21.16 -11.02 -0.02
CA TYR A 209 22.12 -10.57 -1.01
C TYR A 209 22.57 -9.12 -0.77
N ASN A 210 21.65 -8.24 -0.38
CA ASN A 210 21.98 -6.87 -0.03
C ASN A 210 22.86 -6.79 1.23
N VAL A 211 22.65 -7.68 2.21
CA VAL A 211 23.51 -7.77 3.40
C VAL A 211 24.92 -8.20 3.02
N LEU A 212 25.07 -9.17 2.10
CA LEU A 212 26.37 -9.61 1.59
C LEU A 212 27.10 -8.50 0.84
N ILE A 213 26.41 -7.78 -0.07
CA ILE A 213 26.98 -6.61 -0.75
C ILE A 213 27.43 -5.56 0.26
N CYS A 214 26.60 -5.23 1.25
CA CYS A 214 26.99 -4.27 2.29
C CYS A 214 28.24 -4.75 3.04
N HIS A 215 28.31 -6.03 3.40
CA HIS A 215 29.47 -6.62 4.07
C HIS A 215 30.74 -6.53 3.21
N ASP A 216 30.64 -6.77 1.90
CA ASP A 216 31.77 -6.68 0.98
C ASP A 216 32.22 -5.22 0.73
N ILE A 217 31.28 -4.27 0.63
CA ILE A 217 31.59 -2.84 0.51
C ILE A 217 32.34 -2.35 1.75
N VAL A 218 31.90 -2.75 2.95
CA VAL A 218 32.55 -2.33 4.21
C VAL A 218 33.80 -3.15 4.54
N ARG A 219 34.11 -4.16 3.73
CA ARG A 219 35.27 -5.02 3.96
C ARG A 219 36.55 -4.19 3.94
N GLY A 220 37.35 -4.37 4.98
CA GLY A 220 38.63 -3.67 5.11
C GLY A 220 38.52 -2.22 5.60
N TYR A 221 37.33 -1.74 5.99
CA TYR A 221 37.18 -0.44 6.68
C TYR A 221 38.03 -0.33 7.96
N GLN A 222 38.40 -1.46 8.57
CA GLN A 222 39.21 -1.51 9.79
C GLN A 222 40.73 -1.51 9.53
N ARG A 223 41.19 -1.52 8.27
CA ARG A 223 42.62 -1.57 7.95
C ARG A 223 43.29 -0.22 8.24
N LYS A 224 44.53 -0.28 8.73
CA LYS A 224 45.37 0.91 8.92
C LYS A 224 45.83 1.45 7.55
N HIS A 225 46.09 2.76 7.47
CA HIS A 225 46.65 3.45 6.29
C HIS A 225 45.79 3.35 5.01
N ILE A 226 44.46 3.44 5.14
CA ILE A 226 43.54 3.51 4.00
C ILE A 226 42.96 4.92 3.84
N SER A 227 42.39 5.20 2.67
CA SER A 227 41.64 6.44 2.43
C SER A 227 40.46 6.56 3.42
N PRO A 228 40.11 7.77 3.88
CA PRO A 228 38.91 7.97 4.71
C PRO A 228 37.64 7.41 4.05
N ARG A 229 36.77 6.78 4.84
CA ARG A 229 35.49 6.20 4.40
C ARG A 229 34.41 6.49 5.44
N TYR A 230 33.16 6.59 5.01
CA TYR A 230 32.00 6.72 5.89
C TYR A 230 30.83 5.85 5.38
N ILE A 231 29.90 5.56 6.27
CA ILE A 231 28.64 4.89 5.95
C ILE A 231 27.53 5.88 6.24
N LEU A 232 26.72 6.19 5.22
CA LEU A 232 25.54 7.02 5.38
C LEU A 232 24.31 6.11 5.49
N LYS A 233 23.65 6.14 6.65
CA LYS A 233 22.35 5.49 6.85
C LYS A 233 21.26 6.55 6.76
N MET A 234 20.40 6.44 5.76
CA MET A 234 19.21 7.28 5.60
C MET A 234 17.97 6.45 5.89
N ASP A 235 17.03 7.02 6.64
CA ASP A 235 15.71 6.42 6.88
C ASP A 235 14.62 7.42 6.52
N LEU A 236 13.57 6.94 5.87
CA LEU A 236 12.46 7.76 5.40
C LEU A 236 11.29 7.64 6.37
N GLN A 237 10.94 8.75 7.02
CA GLN A 237 9.78 8.78 7.89
C GLN A 237 8.50 8.62 7.07
N LYS A 238 7.69 7.60 7.43
CA LYS A 238 6.33 7.38 6.89
C LYS A 238 6.28 7.30 5.36
N ALA A 239 7.21 6.58 4.75
CA ALA A 239 7.40 6.50 3.29
C ALA A 239 6.14 6.20 2.44
N PHE A 240 5.10 5.58 2.98
CA PHE A 240 3.84 5.37 2.24
C PHE A 240 2.86 6.54 2.37
N ASP A 241 2.93 7.29 3.48
CA ASP A 241 2.03 8.41 3.76
C ASP A 241 2.59 9.74 3.23
N SER A 242 3.88 9.80 2.90
CA SER A 242 4.61 11.02 2.48
C SER A 242 4.89 11.10 0.97
N ASN A 243 4.33 10.20 0.15
CA ASN A 243 4.53 10.22 -1.30
C ASN A 243 3.73 11.35 -1.97
N HIS A 244 4.40 12.09 -2.85
CA HIS A 244 3.76 13.11 -3.67
C HIS A 244 3.19 12.48 -4.95
N TRP A 245 1.90 12.67 -5.24
CA TRP A 245 1.28 12.08 -6.43
C TRP A 245 1.93 12.52 -7.73
N GLU A 246 2.28 13.81 -7.86
CA GLU A 246 3.00 14.31 -9.03
C GLU A 246 4.38 13.64 -9.20
N PHE A 247 5.07 13.30 -8.09
CA PHE A 247 6.33 12.55 -8.17
C PHE A 247 6.13 11.19 -8.79
N VAL A 248 5.10 10.48 -8.35
CA VAL A 248 4.78 9.15 -8.88
C VAL A 248 4.41 9.24 -10.35
N LYS A 249 3.63 10.25 -10.74
CA LYS A 249 3.24 10.49 -12.13
C LYS A 249 4.44 10.78 -13.02
N GLU A 250 5.27 11.77 -12.69
CA GLU A 250 6.49 12.09 -13.44
C GLU A 250 7.41 10.86 -13.54
N MET A 251 7.60 10.10 -12.45
CA MET A 251 8.41 8.88 -12.46
C MET A 251 7.88 7.83 -13.44
N LEU A 252 6.56 7.61 -13.50
CA LEU A 252 5.95 6.68 -14.44
C LEU A 252 6.16 7.12 -15.89
N GLU A 253 6.02 8.41 -16.17
CA GLU A 253 6.30 9.00 -17.49
C GLU A 253 7.77 8.83 -17.89
N PHE A 254 8.71 9.12 -17.00
CA PHE A 254 10.14 8.92 -17.26
C PHE A 254 10.52 7.46 -17.48
N LEU A 255 9.88 6.54 -16.75
CA LEU A 255 10.06 5.11 -16.94
C LEU A 255 9.36 4.58 -18.22
N LYS A 256 8.71 5.47 -18.98
CA LYS A 256 7.99 5.20 -20.22
C LYS A 256 6.77 4.30 -20.04
N PHE A 257 6.08 4.39 -18.90
CA PHE A 257 4.73 3.83 -18.83
C PHE A 257 3.81 4.66 -19.73
N LEU A 258 3.10 4.01 -20.64
CA LEU A 258 2.17 4.70 -21.53
C LEU A 258 0.99 5.25 -20.73
N ALA A 259 0.64 6.50 -21.01
CA ALA A 259 -0.62 7.07 -20.56
C ALA A 259 -1.77 6.36 -21.29
N VAL A 260 -2.83 6.04 -20.56
CA VAL A 260 -4.10 5.66 -21.16
C VAL A 260 -4.89 6.96 -21.28
N ASP A 261 -5.10 7.46 -22.50
CA ASP A 261 -5.89 8.68 -22.73
C ASP A 261 -7.36 8.40 -22.38
N LEU A 262 -7.75 8.79 -21.17
CA LEU A 262 -9.12 8.63 -20.66
C LEU A 262 -10.10 9.70 -21.20
N GLU A 263 -9.61 10.65 -22.01
CA GLU A 263 -10.38 11.82 -22.49
C GLU A 263 -11.35 11.52 -23.65
N SER A 264 -11.36 10.31 -24.22
CA SER A 264 -12.28 9.97 -25.32
C SER A 264 -13.69 9.50 -24.89
N THR A 265 -13.98 9.49 -23.59
CA THR A 265 -15.28 9.09 -23.03
C THR A 265 -15.83 10.12 -22.06
N GLN A 266 -16.05 11.36 -22.51
CA GLN A 266 -17.10 12.17 -21.89
C GLN A 266 -18.45 11.76 -22.50
N PRO A 267 -19.49 11.48 -21.68
CA PRO A 267 -20.83 11.37 -22.22
C PRO A 267 -21.20 12.72 -22.82
N GLN A 268 -21.65 12.72 -24.07
CA GLN A 268 -22.41 13.85 -24.59
C GLN A 268 -23.63 14.00 -23.68
N GLU A 269 -23.65 15.07 -22.87
CA GLU A 269 -24.88 15.55 -22.27
C GLU A 269 -25.82 15.93 -23.42
N GLY A 270 -26.77 15.05 -23.71
CA GLY A 270 -27.81 15.25 -24.70
C GLY A 270 -29.18 15.23 -24.05
N GLY A 271 -29.83 16.40 -24.04
CA GLY A 271 -31.29 16.58 -24.07
C GLY A 271 -32.05 16.37 -22.78
#